data_AF-A0A8T5GUM0-F1
#
_entry.id   AF-A0A8T5GUM0-F1
#
_cell.length_a   1.000
_cell.length_b   1.000
_cell.length_c   1.000
_cell.angle_alpha   90.00
_cell.angle_beta   90.00
_cell.angle_gamma   90.00
#
_symmetry.space_group_name_H-M   'P 1'
#
loop_
_entity.id
_entity.type
_entity.pdbx_description
1 polymer ?
#
loop_
_entity_poly.entity_id
_entity_poly.type
_entity_poly.pdbx_seq_one_letter_code
_entity_poly.pdbx_strand_id
1 'polypeptide(L)'
;MEERGRVRRMNSSAAQKKADRDIAGEMPLTWQRGQDHFTRFTALIKRELDDETAMVEERWKTWSKQRLLAAGLALFDLNARSQGRFFGEPILVFENKQGSR
;
A
#
# COMPACT_ATOMS: atom_id res chain seq x y z
N MET A 1 52.91 -8.67 19.88
CA MET A 1 52.03 -7.54 19.52
C MET A 1 50.89 -8.10 18.70
N GLU A 2 49.70 -8.26 19.27
CA GLU A 2 48.53 -8.78 18.57
C GLU A 2 47.87 -7.66 17.74
N GLU A 3 47.64 -7.95 16.46
CA GLU A 3 47.05 -7.03 15.50
C GLU A 3 45.56 -6.83 15.84
N ARG A 4 45.20 -5.65 16.34
CA ARG A 4 43.82 -5.32 16.69
C ARG A 4 42.94 -5.35 15.43
N GLY A 5 41.87 -6.15 15.47
CA GLY A 5 40.97 -6.42 14.36
C GLY A 5 40.51 -5.16 13.60
N ARG A 6 40.65 -5.20 12.28
CA ARG A 6 40.32 -4.10 11.37
C ARG A 6 38.80 -3.98 11.19
N VAL A 7 38.19 -2.98 11.82
CA VAL A 7 36.78 -2.62 11.60
C VAL A 7 36.62 -2.00 10.21
N ARG A 8 35.89 -2.66 9.30
CA ARG A 8 35.49 -2.08 8.02
C ARG A 8 34.04 -1.63 8.09
N ARG A 9 33.78 -0.36 7.75
CA ARG A 9 32.43 0.15 7.53
C ARG A 9 31.88 -0.45 6.23
N MET A 10 30.76 -1.16 6.31
CA MET A 10 30.04 -1.63 5.13
C MET A 10 29.33 -0.43 4.49
N ASN A 11 29.75 -0.06 3.28
CA ASN A 11 29.08 0.96 2.49
C ASN A 11 27.81 0.36 1.87
N SER A 12 26.63 0.71 2.40
CA SER A 12 25.32 0.24 1.94
C SER A 12 24.82 0.93 0.67
N SER A 13 25.44 2.05 0.26
CA SER A 13 25.01 2.84 -0.90
C SER A 13 25.14 2.11 -2.24
N ALA A 14 26.09 1.19 -2.38
CA ALA A 14 26.24 0.36 -3.58
C ALA A 14 25.16 -0.73 -3.68
N ALA A 15 24.61 -1.19 -2.55
CA ALA A 15 23.53 -2.18 -2.53
C ALA A 15 22.20 -1.56 -2.98
N GLN A 16 21.97 -0.29 -2.64
CA GLN A 16 20.73 0.43 -2.95
C GLN A 16 20.55 0.65 -4.47
N LYS A 17 21.62 0.95 -5.21
CA LYS A 17 21.58 1.08 -6.68
C LYS A 17 21.34 -0.25 -7.42
N LYS A 18 21.63 -1.40 -6.78
CA LYS A 18 21.32 -2.72 -7.35
C LYS A 18 19.85 -3.09 -7.13
N ALA A 19 19.32 -2.80 -5.94
CA ALA A 19 17.93 -3.08 -5.59
C ALA A 19 16.92 -2.48 -6.58
N ASP A 20 17.12 -1.23 -7.04
CA ASP A 20 16.21 -0.60 -8.02
C ASP A 20 16.23 -1.27 -9.40
N ARG A 21 17.39 -1.81 -9.85
CA ARG A 21 17.45 -2.61 -11.08
C ARG A 21 16.85 -4.00 -10.91
N ASP A 22 16.90 -4.54 -9.69
CA ASP A 22 16.43 -5.89 -9.38
C ASP A 22 14.91 -5.98 -9.30
N ILE A 23 14.15 -4.90 -9.08
CA ILE A 23 12.67 -4.96 -9.03
C ILE A 23 12.07 -5.51 -10.34
N ALA A 24 12.67 -5.15 -11.49
CA ALA A 24 12.23 -5.61 -12.82
C ALA A 24 12.86 -6.94 -13.27
N GLY A 25 13.81 -7.49 -12.51
CA GLY A 25 14.45 -8.78 -12.83
C GLY A 25 13.60 -9.97 -12.37
N GLU A 26 14.06 -11.19 -12.66
CA GLU A 26 13.43 -12.42 -12.14
C GLU A 26 13.60 -12.51 -10.60
N MET A 27 12.64 -13.14 -9.92
CA MET A 27 12.76 -13.41 -8.49
C MET A 27 13.73 -14.57 -8.25
N PRO A 28 14.63 -14.47 -7.28
CA PRO A 28 15.45 -15.61 -6.89
C PRO A 28 14.57 -16.70 -6.27
N LEU A 29 14.86 -17.96 -6.56
CA LEU A 29 14.21 -19.13 -5.92
C LEU A 29 14.48 -19.20 -4.41
N THR A 30 15.62 -18.66 -3.96
CA THR A 30 16.04 -18.64 -2.55
C THR A 30 16.71 -17.32 -2.20
N TRP A 31 16.38 -16.78 -1.03
CA TRP A 31 16.93 -15.51 -0.55
C TRP A 31 18.17 -15.74 0.31
N GLN A 32 19.27 -15.10 -0.05
CA GLN A 32 20.54 -15.21 0.70
C GLN A 32 20.55 -14.32 1.95
N ARG A 33 19.78 -13.22 1.94
CA ARG A 33 19.64 -12.30 3.08
C ARG A 33 18.18 -11.86 3.20
N GLY A 34 17.66 -11.88 4.43
CA GLY A 34 16.28 -11.43 4.69
C GLY A 34 16.04 -9.96 4.33
N GLN A 35 17.07 -9.12 4.42
CA GLN A 35 16.96 -7.71 4.03
C GLN A 35 16.70 -7.54 2.52
N ASP A 36 17.24 -8.41 1.69
CA ASP A 36 17.07 -8.34 0.23
C ASP A 36 15.61 -8.69 -0.13
N HIS A 37 15.05 -9.72 0.51
CA HIS A 37 13.63 -10.06 0.42
C HIS A 37 12.75 -8.88 0.85
N PHE A 38 12.98 -8.37 2.06
CA PHE A 38 12.21 -7.27 2.62
C PHE A 38 12.24 -6.04 1.71
N THR A 39 13.42 -5.65 1.24
CA THR A 39 13.60 -4.46 0.39
C THR A 39 12.83 -4.62 -0.92
N ARG A 40 12.96 -5.78 -1.58
CA ARG A 40 12.34 -6.01 -2.88
C ARG A 40 10.83 -6.11 -2.79
N PHE A 41 10.28 -6.85 -1.82
CA PHE A 41 8.83 -6.94 -1.63
C PHE A 41 8.23 -5.62 -1.15
N THR A 42 8.92 -4.85 -0.32
CA THR A 42 8.45 -3.52 0.07
C THR A 42 8.33 -2.61 -1.16
N ALA A 43 9.27 -2.70 -2.11
CA ALA A 43 9.19 -1.92 -3.33
C ALA A 43 8.06 -2.40 -4.27
N LEU A 44 7.86 -3.71 -4.41
CA LEU A 44 6.77 -4.27 -5.22
C LEU A 44 5.39 -3.93 -4.65
N ILE A 45 5.21 -4.05 -3.32
CA ILE A 45 3.96 -3.70 -2.65
C ILE A 45 3.64 -2.22 -2.86
N LYS A 46 4.64 -1.34 -2.75
CA LYS A 46 4.45 0.09 -3.03
C LYS A 46 4.00 0.34 -4.47
N ARG A 47 4.65 -0.31 -5.44
CA ARG A 47 4.29 -0.17 -6.84
C ARG A 47 2.85 -0.64 -7.10
N GLU A 48 2.48 -1.81 -6.59
CA GLU A 48 1.11 -2.34 -6.75
C GLU A 48 0.09 -1.38 -6.11
N LEU A 49 0.38 -0.88 -4.91
CA LEU A 49 -0.47 0.09 -4.24
C LEU A 49 -0.62 1.39 -5.05
N ASP A 50 0.47 1.89 -5.64
CA ASP A 50 0.46 3.10 -6.48
C ASP A 50 -0.39 2.86 -7.75
N ASP A 51 -0.22 1.71 -8.40
CA ASP A 51 -0.97 1.32 -9.61
C ASP A 51 -2.47 1.14 -9.29
N GLU A 52 -2.82 0.46 -8.20
CA GLU A 52 -4.21 0.30 -7.72
C GLU A 52 -4.84 1.64 -7.36
N THR A 53 -4.10 2.50 -6.64
CA THR A 53 -4.58 3.82 -6.22
C THR A 53 -4.85 4.71 -7.44
N ALA A 54 -3.92 4.75 -8.40
CA ALA A 54 -4.08 5.52 -9.63
C ALA A 54 -5.32 5.05 -10.42
N MET A 55 -5.53 3.74 -10.51
CA MET A 55 -6.70 3.16 -11.17
C MET A 55 -8.01 3.53 -10.47
N VAL A 56 -8.05 3.49 -9.13
CA VAL A 56 -9.23 3.91 -8.36
C VAL A 56 -9.51 5.41 -8.54
N GLU A 57 -8.47 6.24 -8.49
CA GLU A 57 -8.59 7.68 -8.70
C GLU A 57 -9.12 8.05 -10.10
N GLU A 58 -8.61 7.39 -11.14
CA GLU A 58 -9.08 7.61 -12.51
C GLU A 58 -10.58 7.31 -12.61
N ARG A 59 -11.02 6.18 -12.06
CA ARG A 59 -12.43 5.79 -12.04
C ARG A 59 -13.28 6.79 -11.28
N TRP A 60 -12.83 7.26 -10.11
CA TRP A 60 -13.56 8.27 -9.34
C TRP A 60 -13.72 9.60 -10.09
N LYS A 61 -12.71 10.01 -10.87
CA LYS A 61 -12.74 11.26 -11.65
C LYS A 61 -13.59 11.15 -12.91
N THR A 62 -13.62 9.98 -13.56
CA THR A 62 -14.19 9.82 -14.90
C THR A 62 -15.54 9.10 -14.93
N TRP A 63 -15.86 8.27 -13.95
CA TRP A 63 -17.08 7.46 -13.96
C TRP A 63 -18.26 8.22 -13.36
N SER A 64 -19.47 7.91 -13.87
CA SER A 64 -20.71 8.42 -13.31
C SER A 64 -21.03 7.77 -11.96
N LYS A 65 -21.82 8.47 -11.12
CA LYS A 65 -22.28 7.95 -9.81
C LYS A 65 -22.93 6.57 -9.91
N GLN A 66 -23.79 6.35 -10.92
CA GLN A 66 -24.46 5.07 -11.15
C GLN A 66 -23.48 3.95 -11.46
N ARG A 67 -22.45 4.23 -12.28
CA ARG A 67 -21.42 3.25 -12.61
C ARG A 67 -20.55 2.90 -11.40
N LEU A 68 -20.21 3.90 -10.58
CA LEU A 68 -19.46 3.71 -9.34
C LEU A 68 -20.24 2.86 -8.32
N LEU A 69 -21.55 3.12 -8.18
CA LEU A 69 -22.46 2.31 -7.35
C LEU A 69 -22.55 0.87 -7.84
N ALA A 70 -22.81 0.67 -9.14
CA ALA A 70 -22.95 -0.67 -9.72
C ALA A 70 -21.66 -1.51 -9.61
N ALA A 71 -20.50 -0.86 -9.65
CA ALA A 71 -19.21 -1.50 -9.45
C ALA A 71 -18.84 -1.73 -7.98
N GLY A 72 -19.64 -1.24 -7.02
CA GLY A 72 -19.35 -1.35 -5.59
C GLY A 72 -18.15 -0.50 -5.13
N LEU A 73 -17.75 0.52 -5.90
CA LEU A 73 -16.57 1.35 -5.61
C LEU A 73 -16.88 2.53 -4.69
N ALA A 74 -18.14 2.98 -4.63
CA ALA A 74 -18.57 4.08 -3.80
C ALA A 74 -20.03 3.91 -3.39
N LEU A 75 -20.38 4.42 -2.20
CA LEU A 75 -21.75 4.55 -1.72
C LEU A 75 -22.12 6.03 -1.67
N PHE A 76 -23.36 6.35 -2.02
CA PHE A 76 -23.86 7.73 -2.03
C PHE A 76 -25.16 7.83 -1.25
N ASP A 77 -25.53 9.07 -0.89
CA ASP A 77 -26.83 9.40 -0.30
C ASP A 77 -27.17 8.60 0.96
N LEU A 78 -26.16 8.35 1.80
CA LEU A 78 -26.31 7.67 3.08
C LEU A 78 -26.59 8.65 4.22
N ASN A 79 -27.36 8.20 5.21
CA ASN A 79 -27.52 8.89 6.48
C ASN A 79 -26.48 8.37 7.47
N ALA A 80 -25.68 9.26 8.04
CA ALA A 80 -24.73 8.91 9.08
C ALA A 80 -25.35 9.06 10.48
N ARG A 81 -25.10 8.10 11.36
CA ARG A 81 -25.38 8.19 12.80
C ARG A 81 -24.15 7.82 13.60
N SER A 82 -23.94 8.45 14.75
CA SER A 82 -22.90 8.01 15.68
C SER A 82 -23.38 6.80 16.50
N GLN A 83 -22.50 5.82 16.68
CA GLN A 83 -22.75 4.61 17.47
C GLN A 83 -21.61 4.38 18.47
N GLY A 84 -21.45 5.31 19.42
CA GLY A 84 -20.46 5.19 20.47
C GLY A 84 -19.05 5.54 20.01
N ARG A 85 -18.06 5.04 20.76
CA ARG A 85 -16.64 5.35 20.57
C ARG A 85 -15.80 4.09 20.74
N PHE A 86 -14.69 4.03 20.00
CA PHE A 86 -13.68 2.97 20.13
C PHE A 86 -12.30 3.62 20.18
N PHE A 87 -11.53 3.32 21.22
CA PHE A 87 -10.27 4.01 21.54
C PHE A 87 -10.35 5.56 21.53
N GLY A 88 -11.51 6.10 21.93
CA GLY A 88 -11.75 7.54 21.94
C GLY A 88 -12.26 8.11 20.61
N GLU A 89 -12.14 7.37 19.51
CA GLU A 89 -12.63 7.80 18.19
C GLU A 89 -14.12 7.50 18.02
N PRO A 90 -14.92 8.39 17.40
CA PRO A 90 -16.34 8.14 17.17
C PRO A 90 -16.54 7.05 16.11
N ILE A 91 -17.41 6.09 16.40
CA ILE A 91 -17.89 5.15 15.38
C ILE A 91 -19.08 5.78 14.67
N LEU A 92 -19.03 5.80 13.33
CA LEU A 92 -20.14 6.21 12.48
C LEU A 92 -20.72 4.99 11.77
N VAL A 93 -22.04 4.86 11.79
CA VAL A 93 -22.79 3.89 10.99
C VAL A 93 -23.54 4.65 9.91
N PHE A 94 -23.46 4.13 8.69
CA PHE A 94 -24.16 4.69 7.55
C PHE A 94 -25.31 3.77 7.15
N GLU A 95 -26.50 4.34 6.97
CA GLU A 95 -27.71 3.63 6.54
C GLU A 95 -28.21 4.24 5.23
N ASN A 96 -28.81 3.44 4.35
CA ASN A 96 -29.50 3.98 3.18
C ASN A 96 -30.59 4.95 3.64
N LYS A 97 -30.70 6.10 2.97
CA LYS A 97 -31.80 7.03 3.21
C LYS A 97 -33.11 6.28 2.95
N GLN A 98 -33.94 6.12 3.98
CA GLN A 98 -35.28 5.53 3.82
C GLN A 98 -36.05 6.37 2.79
N GLY A 99 -36.15 5.88 1.55
CA GLY A 99 -36.84 6.57 0.46
C GLY A 99 -36.27 6.44 -0.95
N SER A 100 -35.07 5.91 -1.19
CA SER A 100 -34.59 5.69 -2.58
C SER A 100 -34.89 4.28 -3.07
N ARG A 101 -36.09 4.11 -3.62
CA ARG A 101 -36.37 3.11 -4.67
C ARG A 101 -36.01 3.70 -6.02
#